data_AF-A0A2J7TG31-F1
#
_entry.id   AF-A0A2J7TG31-F1
#
_cell.length_a   1.000
_cell.length_b   1.000
_cell.length_c   1.000
_cell.angle_alpha   90.00
_cell.angle_beta   90.00
_cell.angle_gamma   90.00
#
_symmetry.space_group_name_H-M   'P 1'
#
loop_
_entity.id
_entity.type
_entity.pdbx_description
1 polymer ?
#
loop_
_entity_poly.entity_id
_entity_poly.type
_entity_poly.pdbx_seq_one_letter_code
_entity_poly.pdbx_strand_id
1 'polypeptide(L)'
;MPNDTVPAAVEGLPNSDMNPPSGLAENPAGLAVIRSQSIKALRPSMLSGEELDRFLVQLDEYSAALQMADHVREKVSSLSDPRWPALRKEIGDQQEKAAQIRRYMKKPITAIRTARSKTIDDILFKAVVVEIIEPYDCVWSKTLGHSIVNDLLSAACEWRA
;
A
#
# COMPACT_ATOMS: atom_id res chain seq x y z
N MET A 1 35.60 -45.90 -19.99
CA MET A 1 35.29 -44.50 -19.60
C MET A 1 33.93 -44.14 -20.19
N PRO A 2 33.13 -43.35 -19.48
CA PRO A 2 31.67 -43.33 -19.59
C PRO A 2 31.14 -42.65 -20.85
N ASN A 3 29.93 -43.07 -21.22
CA ASN A 3 29.11 -42.60 -22.34
C ASN A 3 28.99 -41.08 -22.44
N ASP A 4 29.04 -40.60 -23.67
CA ASP A 4 28.57 -39.29 -24.11
C ASP A 4 27.13 -39.06 -23.67
N THR A 5 26.92 -38.05 -22.83
CA THR A 5 25.62 -37.40 -22.67
C THR A 5 25.64 -36.07 -23.38
N VAL A 6 24.89 -36.04 -24.48
CA VAL A 6 24.36 -34.87 -25.19
C VAL A 6 23.98 -33.77 -24.20
N PRO A 7 24.40 -32.50 -24.38
CA PRO A 7 23.85 -31.40 -23.61
C PRO A 7 22.38 -31.24 -23.97
N ALA A 8 21.51 -31.60 -23.03
CA ALA A 8 20.07 -31.41 -23.16
C ALA A 8 19.78 -29.89 -23.26
N ALA A 9 19.10 -29.54 -24.35
CA ALA A 9 18.21 -28.39 -24.53
C ALA A 9 18.73 -27.02 -24.03
N VAL A 10 19.21 -26.22 -24.99
CA VAL A 10 19.09 -24.77 -24.96
C VAL A 10 17.60 -24.43 -25.18
N GLU A 11 16.82 -24.43 -24.10
CA GLU A 11 15.50 -23.80 -24.06
C GLU A 11 15.22 -23.33 -22.62
N GLY A 12 15.45 -22.03 -22.40
CA GLY A 12 15.21 -21.36 -21.13
C GLY A 12 15.30 -19.85 -21.32
N LEU A 13 14.28 -19.25 -21.93
CA LEU A 13 14.01 -17.81 -21.78
C LEU A 13 13.14 -17.62 -20.52
N PRO A 14 12.97 -16.40 -19.98
CA PRO A 14 13.86 -15.25 -19.77
C PRO A 14 13.86 -14.84 -18.26
N ASN A 15 14.68 -13.86 -17.85
CA ASN A 15 14.74 -13.25 -16.50
C ASN A 15 15.68 -13.92 -15.47
N SER A 16 16.95 -14.11 -15.86
CA SER A 16 18.04 -14.43 -14.92
C SER A 16 18.83 -13.18 -14.51
N ASP A 17 18.16 -12.07 -14.19
CA ASP A 17 18.77 -10.97 -13.41
C ASP A 17 17.94 -10.74 -12.15
N MET A 18 17.98 -11.79 -11.34
CA MET A 18 17.53 -11.80 -9.97
C MET A 18 18.41 -10.85 -9.13
N ASN A 19 17.85 -9.66 -8.90
CA ASN A 19 17.50 -9.17 -7.57
C ASN A 19 18.64 -8.49 -6.72
N PRO A 20 18.27 -7.78 -5.63
CA PRO A 20 18.11 -8.57 -4.41
C PRO A 20 16.64 -8.92 -4.17
N PRO A 21 16.35 -10.19 -3.77
CA PRO A 21 14.98 -10.73 -3.61
C PRO A 21 14.26 -10.19 -2.39
N SER A 22 14.80 -9.10 -1.88
CA SER A 22 14.44 -8.27 -0.77
C SER A 22 14.78 -6.88 -1.33
N GLY A 23 13.87 -5.94 -1.53
CA GLY A 23 13.12 -5.34 -0.44
C GLY A 23 14.01 -4.31 0.24
N LEU A 24 15.24 -4.74 0.52
CA LEU A 24 16.20 -4.17 1.41
C LEU A 24 17.56 -4.28 0.73
N ALA A 25 18.29 -3.17 0.68
CA ALA A 25 19.70 -3.13 0.38
C ALA A 25 20.42 -2.45 1.55
N GLU A 26 21.58 -2.96 1.94
CA GLU A 26 22.44 -2.28 2.90
C GLU A 26 23.05 -1.02 2.27
N ASN A 27 23.04 0.08 3.01
CA ASN A 27 23.76 1.31 2.72
C ASN A 27 24.63 1.70 3.93
N PRO A 28 25.52 2.71 3.81
CA PRO A 28 26.41 3.12 4.90
C PRO A 28 25.69 3.60 6.19
N ALA A 29 24.39 3.85 6.13
CA ALA A 29 23.55 4.23 7.26
C ALA A 29 22.72 3.06 7.84
N GLY A 30 22.80 1.85 7.25
CA GLY A 30 22.09 0.64 7.70
C GLY A 30 21.32 -0.08 6.59
N LEU A 31 20.25 -0.79 6.95
CA LEU A 31 19.38 -1.49 6.02
C LEU A 31 18.39 -0.50 5.37
N ALA A 32 18.52 -0.23 4.07
CA ALA A 32 17.62 0.64 3.33
C ALA A 32 16.58 -0.18 2.57
N VAL A 33 15.29 0.14 2.71
CA VAL A 33 14.25 -0.47 1.87
C VAL A 33 14.43 0.05 0.44
N ILE A 34 14.90 -0.79 -0.48
CA ILE A 34 15.00 -0.47 -1.91
C ILE A 34 14.00 -1.35 -2.66
N ARG A 35 12.78 -0.85 -2.82
CA ARG A 35 11.79 -1.41 -3.76
C ARG A 35 10.94 -0.33 -4.41
N SER A 36 10.42 -0.69 -5.59
CA SER A 36 9.56 0.10 -6.46
C SER A 36 8.64 1.06 -5.70
N GLN A 37 8.68 2.35 -6.07
CA GLN A 37 7.80 3.40 -5.55
C GLN A 37 6.30 3.07 -5.76
N SER A 38 5.96 2.12 -6.63
CA SER A 38 4.59 1.74 -6.92
C SER A 38 4.08 0.62 -6.00
N ILE A 39 2.97 0.89 -5.30
CA ILE A 39 2.19 -0.11 -4.54
C ILE A 39 1.79 -1.32 -5.40
N LYS A 40 1.63 -1.14 -6.72
CA LYS A 40 1.24 -2.19 -7.67
C LYS A 40 2.33 -3.23 -7.91
N ALA A 41 3.58 -2.90 -7.55
CA ALA A 41 4.71 -3.82 -7.61
C ALA A 41 4.82 -4.72 -6.37
N LEU A 42 4.12 -4.38 -5.28
CA LEU A 42 4.09 -5.21 -4.08
C LEU A 42 3.27 -6.48 -4.36
N ARG A 43 3.72 -7.60 -3.81
CA ARG A 43 3.02 -8.90 -3.92
C ARG A 43 2.52 -9.34 -2.54
N PRO A 44 1.52 -8.65 -1.96
CA PRO A 44 0.99 -9.01 -0.65
C PRO A 44 0.26 -10.35 -0.72
N SER A 45 0.42 -11.16 0.32
CA SER A 45 -0.18 -12.48 0.47
C SER A 45 -1.54 -12.48 1.19
N MET A 46 -1.96 -11.30 1.69
CA MET A 46 -3.14 -11.13 2.54
C MET A 46 -4.46 -11.12 1.78
N LEU A 47 -4.43 -10.86 0.47
CA LEU A 47 -5.59 -10.84 -0.42
C LEU A 47 -5.31 -11.76 -1.61
N SER A 48 -6.36 -12.36 -2.18
CA SER A 48 -6.24 -13.03 -3.48
C SER A 48 -5.94 -11.99 -4.59
N GLY A 49 -5.38 -12.42 -5.73
CA GLY A 49 -5.05 -11.51 -6.84
C GLY A 49 -6.23 -10.66 -7.29
N GLU A 50 -7.41 -11.27 -7.49
CA GLU A 50 -8.62 -10.55 -7.88
C GLU A 50 -9.13 -9.57 -6.80
N GLU A 51 -9.00 -9.93 -5.53
CA GLU A 51 -9.37 -9.04 -4.43
C GLU A 51 -8.40 -7.87 -4.29
N LEU A 52 -7.10 -8.13 -4.50
CA LEU A 52 -6.05 -7.13 -4.48
C LEU A 52 -6.25 -6.11 -5.61
N ASP A 53 -6.47 -6.56 -6.84
CA ASP A 53 -6.67 -5.68 -7.99
C ASP A 53 -7.91 -4.79 -7.78
N ARG A 54 -9.01 -5.38 -7.31
CA ARG A 54 -10.24 -4.65 -7.01
C ARG A 54 -10.04 -3.64 -5.89
N PHE A 55 -9.29 -4.02 -4.86
CA PHE A 55 -8.96 -3.13 -3.74
C PHE A 55 -8.08 -1.96 -4.20
N LEU A 56 -7.07 -2.21 -5.04
CA LEU A 56 -6.19 -1.16 -5.57
C LEU A 56 -6.94 -0.14 -6.43
N VAL A 57 -7.90 -0.59 -7.25
CA VAL A 57 -8.79 0.33 -8.00
C VAL A 57 -9.60 1.20 -7.03
N GLN A 58 -10.20 0.60 -6.00
CA GLN A 58 -10.97 1.35 -4.99
C GLN A 58 -10.09 2.32 -4.20
N LEU A 59 -8.84 1.95 -3.92
CA LEU A 59 -7.87 2.79 -3.22
C LEU A 59 -7.48 4.01 -4.07
N ASP A 60 -7.21 3.80 -5.36
CA ASP A 60 -6.92 4.86 -6.33
C ASP A 60 -8.12 5.82 -6.44
N GLU A 61 -9.34 5.30 -6.57
CA GLU A 61 -10.57 6.11 -6.63
C GLU A 61 -10.83 6.91 -5.34
N TYR A 62 -10.56 6.29 -4.18
CA TYR A 62 -10.68 6.94 -2.88
C TYR A 62 -9.68 8.09 -2.73
N SER A 63 -8.41 7.84 -3.07
CA SER A 63 -7.35 8.86 -3.01
C SER A 63 -7.66 10.04 -3.93
N ALA A 64 -8.11 9.77 -5.17
CA ALA A 64 -8.50 10.80 -6.12
C ALA A 64 -9.67 11.67 -5.62
N ALA A 65 -10.67 11.06 -4.96
CA ALA A 65 -11.79 11.81 -4.39
C ALA A 65 -11.33 12.75 -3.25
N LEU A 66 -10.42 12.30 -2.38
CA LEU A 66 -9.83 13.13 -1.32
C LEU A 66 -9.00 14.28 -1.90
N GLN A 67 -8.11 13.99 -2.85
CA GLN A 67 -7.27 15.00 -3.51
C GLN A 67 -8.11 16.07 -4.21
N MET A 68 -9.22 15.67 -4.85
CA MET A 68 -10.13 16.62 -5.48
C MET A 68 -10.81 17.51 -4.44
N ALA A 69 -11.27 16.95 -3.31
CA ALA A 69 -11.87 17.73 -2.23
C ALA A 69 -10.89 18.76 -1.65
N ASP A 70 -9.62 18.37 -1.48
CA ASP A 70 -8.57 19.27 -0.99
C ASP A 70 -8.20 20.34 -2.02
N HIS A 71 -8.06 19.98 -3.30
CA HIS A 71 -7.84 20.95 -4.38
C HIS A 71 -8.94 22.00 -4.49
N VAL A 72 -10.20 21.58 -4.36
CA VAL A 72 -11.35 22.52 -4.36
C VAL A 72 -11.29 23.41 -3.12
N ARG A 73 -10.87 22.87 -1.96
CA ARG A 73 -10.70 23.66 -0.72
C ARG A 73 -9.60 24.70 -0.85
N GLU A 74 -8.45 24.36 -1.44
CA GLU A 74 -7.31 25.27 -1.64
C GLU A 74 -7.63 26.44 -2.59
N LYS A 75 -8.53 26.23 -3.55
CA LYS A 75 -9.02 27.31 -4.43
C LYS A 75 -9.81 28.39 -3.71
N VAL A 76 -10.18 28.18 -2.45
CA VAL A 76 -10.96 29.15 -1.67
C VAL A 76 -10.03 29.99 -0.80
N SER A 77 -9.81 31.23 -1.22
CA SER A 77 -8.99 32.20 -0.48
C SER A 77 -9.75 32.91 0.66
N SER A 78 -11.09 32.91 0.64
CA SER A 78 -11.90 33.42 1.75
C SER A 78 -13.31 32.81 1.78
N LEU A 79 -13.89 32.72 2.99
CA LEU A 79 -15.29 32.30 3.21
C LEU A 79 -16.33 33.25 2.60
N SER A 80 -15.90 34.41 2.10
CA SER A 80 -16.75 35.45 1.49
C SER A 80 -16.79 35.37 -0.04
N ASP A 81 -16.15 34.38 -0.67
CA ASP A 81 -16.22 34.19 -2.12
C ASP A 81 -17.67 33.87 -2.54
N PRO A 82 -18.26 34.61 -3.51
CA PRO A 82 -19.62 34.34 -4.00
C PRO A 82 -19.83 32.91 -4.52
N ARG A 83 -18.77 32.22 -4.93
CA ARG A 83 -18.78 30.84 -5.40
C ARG A 83 -18.75 29.82 -4.26
N TRP A 84 -18.55 30.27 -3.02
CA TRP A 84 -18.42 29.40 -1.84
C TRP A 84 -19.57 28.39 -1.67
N PRO A 85 -20.85 28.73 -1.87
CA PRO A 85 -21.93 27.75 -1.78
C PRO A 85 -21.79 26.59 -2.79
N ALA A 86 -21.39 26.89 -4.02
CA ALA A 86 -21.20 25.88 -5.07
C ALA A 86 -19.95 25.01 -4.79
N LEU A 87 -18.83 25.63 -4.40
CA LEU A 87 -17.59 24.92 -4.07
C LEU A 87 -17.76 24.04 -2.82
N ARG A 88 -18.49 24.53 -1.81
CA ARG A 88 -18.82 23.73 -0.62
C ARG A 88 -19.64 22.49 -0.97
N LYS A 89 -20.59 22.62 -1.91
CA LYS A 89 -21.36 21.47 -2.40
C LYS A 89 -20.44 20.47 -3.10
N GLU A 90 -19.55 20.93 -3.98
CA GLU A 90 -18.59 20.06 -4.68
C GLU A 90 -17.66 19.32 -3.70
N ILE A 91 -17.14 20.00 -2.68
CA ILE A 91 -16.36 19.36 -1.59
C ILE A 91 -17.20 18.28 -0.90
N GLY A 92 -18.46 18.59 -0.57
CA GLY A 92 -19.39 17.64 0.06
C GLY A 92 -19.63 16.40 -0.79
N ASP A 93 -19.87 16.57 -2.09
CA ASP A 93 -20.10 15.48 -3.05
C ASP A 93 -18.85 14.57 -3.16
N GLN A 94 -17.64 15.15 -3.19
CA GLN A 94 -16.39 14.37 -3.19
C GLN A 94 -16.16 13.63 -1.87
N GLN A 95 -16.47 14.25 -0.73
CA GLN A 95 -16.36 13.62 0.59
C GLN A 95 -17.36 12.47 0.74
N GLU A 96 -18.60 12.63 0.24
CA GLU A 96 -19.60 11.57 0.25
C GLU A 96 -19.17 10.39 -0.65
N LYS A 97 -18.64 10.68 -1.84
CA LYS A 97 -18.05 9.67 -2.72
C LYS A 97 -16.93 8.91 -2.03
N ALA A 98 -15.97 9.61 -1.40
CA ALA A 98 -14.88 9.00 -0.65
C ALA A 98 -15.41 8.12 0.49
N ALA A 99 -16.41 8.58 1.23
CA ALA A 99 -17.04 7.81 2.31
C ALA A 99 -17.75 6.55 1.78
N GLN A 100 -18.40 6.62 0.62
CA GLN A 100 -19.02 5.47 -0.02
C GLN A 100 -17.99 4.42 -0.44
N ILE A 101 -16.90 4.84 -1.11
CA ILE A 101 -15.80 3.94 -1.49
C ILE A 101 -15.19 3.28 -0.25
N ARG A 102 -14.98 4.07 0.81
CA ARG A 102 -14.47 3.57 2.10
C ARG A 102 -15.36 2.48 2.72
N ARG A 103 -16.68 2.54 2.52
CA ARG A 103 -17.60 1.47 2.96
C ARG A 103 -17.34 0.16 2.22
N TYR A 104 -17.11 0.21 0.91
CA TYR A 104 -16.78 -0.99 0.13
C TYR A 104 -15.41 -1.56 0.51
N MET A 105 -14.43 -0.70 0.79
CA MET A 105 -13.11 -1.12 1.24
C MET A 105 -13.07 -1.66 2.67
N LYS A 106 -14.14 -1.54 3.47
CA LYS A 106 -14.16 -1.97 4.88
C LYS A 106 -13.78 -3.43 5.08
N LYS A 107 -14.30 -4.33 4.23
CA LYS A 107 -14.01 -5.77 4.28
C LYS A 107 -12.53 -6.06 3.96
N PRO A 108 -11.96 -5.63 2.82
CA PRO A 108 -10.54 -5.87 2.53
C PRO A 108 -9.60 -5.18 3.53
N ILE A 109 -9.89 -3.96 4.00
CA ILE A 109 -9.10 -3.30 5.07
C ILE A 109 -9.05 -4.16 6.32
N THR A 110 -10.20 -4.72 6.72
CA THR A 110 -10.27 -5.62 7.88
C THR A 110 -9.43 -6.87 7.65
N ALA A 111 -9.50 -7.48 6.46
CA ALA A 111 -8.71 -8.65 6.12
C ALA A 111 -7.20 -8.36 6.18
N ILE A 112 -6.75 -7.27 5.55
CA ILE A 112 -5.36 -6.79 5.57
C ILE A 112 -4.89 -6.60 7.02
N ARG A 113 -5.70 -5.93 7.86
CA ARG A 113 -5.36 -5.68 9.27
C ARG A 113 -5.22 -6.96 10.08
N THR A 114 -6.11 -7.93 9.90
CA THR A 114 -6.13 -9.15 10.72
C THR A 114 -5.11 -10.19 10.26
N ALA A 115 -4.69 -10.15 9.00
CA ALA A 115 -3.71 -11.06 8.47
C ALA A 115 -2.33 -10.74 9.06
N ARG A 116 -1.65 -11.76 9.60
CA ARG A 116 -0.25 -11.62 10.04
C ARG A 116 0.64 -11.45 8.81
N SER A 117 1.53 -10.46 8.81
CA SER A 117 2.48 -10.27 7.73
C SER A 117 3.47 -11.43 7.70
N LYS A 118 3.66 -12.05 6.52
CA LYS A 118 4.60 -13.15 6.31
C LYS A 118 5.84 -12.70 5.55
N THR A 119 5.72 -11.62 4.80
CA THR A 119 6.75 -11.07 3.93
C THR A 119 6.93 -9.58 4.21
N ILE A 120 8.07 -9.04 3.80
CA ILE A 120 8.29 -7.59 3.86
C ILE A 120 7.30 -6.82 2.98
N ASP A 121 6.89 -7.41 1.85
CA ASP A 121 5.90 -6.81 0.95
C ASP A 121 4.55 -6.66 1.65
N ASP A 122 4.17 -7.57 2.54
CA ASP A 122 2.96 -7.44 3.36
C ASP A 122 3.04 -6.21 4.28
N ILE A 123 4.19 -6.01 4.95
CA ILE A 123 4.42 -4.90 5.87
C ILE A 123 4.41 -3.57 5.12
N LEU A 124 5.13 -3.49 3.99
CA LEU A 124 5.17 -2.28 3.15
C LEU A 124 3.80 -1.98 2.57
N PHE A 125 3.06 -3.00 2.14
CA PHE A 125 1.70 -2.84 1.63
C PHE A 125 0.78 -2.26 2.72
N LYS A 126 0.82 -2.80 3.94
CA LYS A 126 0.08 -2.22 5.08
C LYS A 126 0.48 -0.78 5.34
N ALA A 127 1.77 -0.45 5.30
CA ALA A 127 2.26 0.90 5.55
C ALA A 127 1.71 1.91 4.53
N VAL A 128 1.78 1.59 3.24
CA VAL A 128 1.21 2.45 2.19
C VAL A 128 -0.30 2.60 2.35
N VAL A 129 -1.00 1.51 2.68
CA VAL A 129 -2.45 1.57 2.92
C VAL A 129 -2.76 2.45 4.13
N VAL A 130 -2.01 2.35 5.23
CA VAL A 130 -2.18 3.22 6.42
C VAL A 130 -2.06 4.68 6.06
N GLU A 131 -1.04 5.08 5.30
CA GLU A 131 -0.82 6.48 4.93
C GLU A 131 -2.02 7.09 4.18
N ILE A 132 -2.72 6.28 3.38
CA ILE A 132 -3.89 6.72 2.61
C ILE A 132 -5.17 6.67 3.46
N ILE A 133 -5.33 5.62 4.26
CA ILE A 133 -6.62 5.21 4.86
C ILE A 133 -6.74 5.67 6.32
N GLU A 134 -5.67 5.61 7.10
CA GLU A 134 -5.63 5.87 8.55
C GLU A 134 -4.34 6.66 8.89
N PRO A 135 -4.08 7.82 8.24
CA PRO A 135 -2.87 8.58 8.51
C PRO A 135 -2.84 8.95 10.00
N TYR A 136 -1.76 8.58 10.67
CA TYR A 136 -1.48 8.87 12.08
C TYR A 136 -2.34 8.15 13.14
N ASP A 137 -3.15 7.15 12.79
CA ASP A 137 -3.92 6.36 13.77
C ASP A 137 -3.21 5.05 14.18
N CYS A 138 -2.30 5.16 15.15
CA CYS A 138 -1.60 4.01 15.76
C CYS A 138 -2.06 3.70 17.19
N VAL A 139 -3.03 4.47 17.72
CA VAL A 139 -3.37 4.47 19.15
C VAL A 139 -4.22 3.25 19.54
N TRP A 140 -5.04 2.75 18.62
CA TRP A 140 -6.00 1.69 18.92
C TRP A 140 -5.52 0.32 18.42
N SER A 141 -5.74 -0.71 19.23
CA SER A 141 -5.39 -2.11 18.90
C SER A 141 -6.05 -2.66 17.63
N LYS A 142 -7.01 -1.91 17.08
CA LYS A 142 -7.78 -2.23 15.88
C LYS A 142 -7.39 -1.37 14.67
N THR A 143 -6.29 -0.65 14.67
CA THR A 143 -5.86 0.10 13.47
C THR A 143 -4.87 -0.71 12.64
N LEU A 144 -4.75 -0.35 11.36
CA LEU A 144 -3.70 -0.91 10.52
C LEU A 144 -2.30 -0.53 11.05
N GLY A 145 -2.13 0.68 11.60
CA GLY A 145 -0.89 1.11 12.24
C GLY A 145 -0.46 0.19 13.39
N HIS A 146 -1.40 -0.20 14.26
CA HIS A 146 -1.11 -1.14 15.35
C HIS A 146 -0.77 -2.55 14.83
N SER A 147 -1.42 -3.00 13.76
CA SER A 147 -1.11 -4.27 13.11
C SER A 147 0.34 -4.33 12.59
N ILE A 148 0.82 -3.24 11.97
CA ILE A 148 2.22 -3.13 11.50
C ILE A 148 3.20 -3.24 12.67
N VAL A 149 2.97 -2.51 13.76
CA VAL A 149 3.82 -2.57 14.95
C VAL A 149 3.90 -4.00 15.50
N ASN A 150 2.76 -4.69 15.61
CA ASN A 150 2.73 -6.08 16.07
C ASN A 150 3.47 -7.03 15.13
N ASP A 151 3.38 -6.83 13.81
CA ASP A 151 4.12 -7.62 12.83
C ASP A 151 5.63 -7.40 12.97
N LEU A 152 6.09 -6.16 13.13
CA LEU A 152 7.50 -5.81 13.32
C LEU A 152 8.06 -6.39 14.63
N LEU A 153 7.31 -6.28 15.74
CA LEU A 153 7.70 -6.87 17.03
C LEU A 153 7.73 -8.39 16.97
N SER A 154 6.76 -9.01 16.28
CA SER A 154 6.67 -10.47 16.11
C SER A 154 7.74 -11.02 15.17
N ALA A 155 8.34 -10.19 14.32
CA ALA A 155 9.40 -10.56 13.39
C ALA A 155 10.79 -10.59 14.06
N ALA A 156 10.89 -10.34 15.38
CA ALA A 156 12.15 -10.20 16.11
C ALA A 156 13.10 -9.16 15.48
N CYS A 157 12.53 -8.06 14.94
CA CYS A 157 13.32 -6.92 14.51
C CYS A 157 13.96 -6.28 15.74
N GLU A 158 15.21 -6.64 16.04
CA GLU A 158 16.04 -5.92 16.98
C GLU A 158 16.31 -4.52 16.41
N TRP A 159 15.67 -3.51 16.99
CA TRP A 159 16.01 -2.12 16.74
C TRP A 159 17.42 -1.88 17.28
N ARG A 160 18.43 -1.91 16.39
CA ARG A 160 19.76 -1.43 16.74
C ARG A 160 19.70 0.10 16.76
N ALA A 161 19.78 0.64 17.98
CA ALA A 161 19.92 2.07 18.26
C ALA A 161 21.26 2.61 17.75
#